data_AF-A0AAD9VUQ8-F1
#
_entry.id   AF-A0AAD9VUQ8-F1
#
_cell.length_a   1.000
_cell.length_b   1.000
_cell.length_c   1.000
_cell.angle_alpha   90.00
_cell.angle_beta   90.00
_cell.angle_gamma   90.00
#
_symmetry.space_group_name_H-M   'P 1'
#
loop_
_entity.id
_entity.type
_entity.pdbx_description
1 polymer ?
#
loop_
_entity_poly.entity_id
_entity_poly.type
_entity_poly.pdbx_seq_one_letter_code
_entity_poly.pdbx_strand_id
1 'polypeptide(L)'
;EMEGFWLSSAINAIKALSYVYDLLTFPVYLILQRPWEKRKASRRIKARPISKSENTITHRSVDSPGPMHVALEREKVQTLEGVLLWVSKIHGDKKCLGTRQILAEEDEVEPNGRIFKKYKMGEYKWKTYAEVERLAASFSRGLVETGLTARKNIIIDRKKDLVKLQLGEYVSLGKVEAELKTCPVVENICVYGDPNKAYTIALVVPNHYILEEIAANSGITGKSFEELCNNSLVEKAVLQELVEQAKKCQLQRFEIPGAVKLCSEQWSPDMGLVTAAFKLKRKSVQDRYQHEINRMYAS
;
A
#
# COMPACT_ATOMS: atom_id res chain seq x y z
N GLU A 1 36.01 48.43 1.67
CA GLU A 1 36.51 47.76 0.45
C GLU A 1 37.70 46.82 0.69
N MET A 2 38.72 47.21 1.49
CA MET A 2 39.90 46.35 1.74
C MET A 2 39.60 45.01 2.44
N GLU A 3 38.64 44.94 3.36
CA GLU A 3 38.31 43.69 4.09
C GLU A 3 37.75 42.59 3.17
N GLY A 4 36.98 42.95 2.15
CA GLY A 4 36.45 42.01 1.16
C GLY A 4 37.54 41.42 0.24
N PHE A 5 38.60 42.19 -0.01
CA PHE A 5 39.74 41.74 -0.81
C PHE A 5 40.58 40.68 -0.06
N TRP A 6 40.86 40.91 1.23
CA TRP A 6 41.57 39.93 2.06
C TRP A 6 40.77 38.65 2.26
N LEU A 7 39.46 38.75 2.47
CA LEU A 7 38.58 37.60 2.58
C LEU A 7 38.54 36.78 1.28
N SER A 8 38.43 37.47 0.13
CA SER A 8 38.46 36.83 -1.19
C SER A 8 39.79 36.11 -1.46
N SER A 9 40.92 36.75 -1.16
CA SER A 9 42.25 36.15 -1.29
C SER A 9 42.43 34.94 -0.38
N ALA A 10 41.95 35.00 0.87
CA ALA A 10 42.00 33.87 1.80
C ALA A 10 41.15 32.68 1.31
N ILE A 11 39.94 32.94 0.80
CA ILE A 11 39.08 31.90 0.20
C ILE A 11 39.74 31.28 -1.02
N ASN A 12 40.38 32.08 -1.87
CA ASN A 12 41.09 31.58 -3.05
C ASN A 12 42.32 30.75 -2.67
N ALA A 13 43.04 31.11 -1.60
CA ALA A 13 44.13 30.31 -1.06
C ALA A 13 43.64 28.95 -0.52
N ILE A 14 42.53 28.92 0.21
CA ILE A 14 41.91 27.68 0.70
C ILE A 14 41.47 26.79 -0.48
N LYS A 15 40.86 27.36 -1.51
CA LYS A 15 40.47 26.63 -2.73
C LYS A 15 41.70 26.05 -3.45
N ALA A 16 42.79 26.81 -3.54
CA ALA A 16 44.04 26.34 -4.13
C ALA A 16 44.64 25.18 -3.32
N LEU A 17 44.66 25.30 -1.99
CA LEU A 17 45.12 24.23 -1.09
C LEU A 17 44.25 22.97 -1.21
N SER A 18 42.91 23.11 -1.24
CA SER A 18 41.99 21.99 -1.46
C SER A 18 42.23 21.33 -2.81
N TYR A 19 42.45 22.12 -3.87
CA TYR A 19 42.73 21.59 -5.21
C TYR A 19 44.04 20.80 -5.25
N VAL A 20 45.09 21.29 -4.59
CA VAL A 20 46.38 20.57 -4.48
C VAL A 20 46.21 19.28 -3.66
N TYR A 21 45.47 19.34 -2.54
CA TYR A 21 45.15 18.15 -1.74
C TYR A 21 44.38 17.11 -2.57
N ASP A 22 43.37 17.53 -3.33
CA ASP A 22 42.61 16.65 -4.21
C ASP A 22 43.50 16.07 -5.33
N LEU A 23 44.39 16.86 -5.93
CA LEU A 23 45.32 16.41 -6.97
C LEU A 23 46.27 15.31 -6.45
N LEU A 24 46.73 15.44 -5.20
CA LEU A 24 47.63 14.49 -4.56
C LEU A 24 46.90 13.23 -4.07
N THR A 25 45.70 13.40 -3.48
CA THR A 25 44.95 12.28 -2.89
C THR A 25 44.12 11.51 -3.91
N PHE A 26 43.66 12.14 -4.99
CA PHE A 26 42.81 11.50 -5.99
C PHE A 26 43.47 10.29 -6.67
N PRO A 27 44.74 10.32 -7.14
CA PRO A 27 45.37 9.14 -7.71
C PRO A 27 45.49 7.97 -6.72
N VAL A 28 45.80 8.27 -5.45
CA VAL A 28 45.88 7.26 -4.37
C VAL A 28 44.49 6.65 -4.12
N TYR A 29 43.47 7.49 -4.03
CA TYR A 29 42.09 7.06 -3.85
C TYR A 29 41.58 6.24 -5.05
N LEU A 30 41.92 6.67 -6.27
CA LEU A 30 41.58 5.98 -7.51
C LEU A 30 42.19 4.57 -7.55
N ILE A 31 43.44 4.43 -7.10
CA ILE A 31 44.12 3.13 -7.03
C ILE A 31 43.50 2.23 -5.96
N LEU A 32 43.21 2.76 -4.78
CA LEU A 32 42.60 2.02 -3.68
C LEU A 32 41.17 1.56 -3.99
N GLN A 33 40.36 2.42 -4.62
CA GLN A 33 38.96 2.12 -4.93
C GLN A 33 38.77 1.17 -6.12
N ARG A 34 39.77 1.05 -6.99
CA ARG A 34 39.73 0.23 -8.21
C ARG A 34 38.42 0.36 -9.01
N PRO A 35 38.03 1.58 -9.43
CA PRO A 35 36.76 1.81 -10.12
C PRO A 35 36.64 1.03 -11.45
N TRP A 36 37.77 0.67 -12.08
CA TRP A 36 37.79 -0.19 -13.26
C TRP A 36 37.25 -1.60 -12.98
N GLU A 37 37.43 -2.17 -11.78
CA GLU A 37 36.85 -3.46 -11.41
C GLU A 37 35.33 -3.36 -11.30
N LYS A 38 34.81 -2.30 -10.66
CA LYS A 38 33.37 -2.01 -10.62
C LYS A 38 32.79 -1.82 -12.02
N ARG A 39 33.50 -1.08 -12.89
CA ARG A 39 33.08 -0.86 -14.29
C ARG A 39 33.11 -2.15 -15.10
N LYS A 40 34.13 -3.00 -14.91
CA LYS A 40 34.23 -4.33 -15.54
C LYS A 40 33.12 -5.26 -15.06
N ALA A 41 32.82 -5.28 -13.76
CA ALA A 41 31.71 -6.06 -13.19
C ALA A 41 30.35 -5.57 -13.68
N SER A 42 30.16 -4.25 -13.79
CA SER A 42 28.94 -3.64 -14.34
C SER A 42 28.73 -4.00 -15.82
N ARG A 43 29.81 -4.01 -16.62
CA ARG A 43 29.79 -4.35 -18.05
C ARG A 43 29.80 -5.87 -18.32
N ARG A 44 29.91 -6.72 -17.30
CA ARG A 44 29.89 -8.18 -17.47
C ARG A 44 28.52 -8.62 -17.98
N ILE A 45 28.52 -9.51 -18.97
CA ILE A 45 27.30 -10.18 -19.45
C ILE A 45 26.81 -11.10 -18.33
N LYS A 46 25.69 -10.75 -17.70
CA LYS A 46 25.12 -11.51 -16.58
C LYS A 46 24.28 -12.70 -17.05
N ALA A 47 23.63 -12.59 -18.20
CA ALA A 47 22.79 -13.64 -18.74
C ALA A 47 22.83 -13.67 -20.28
N ARG A 48 22.67 -14.86 -20.86
CA ARG A 48 22.57 -15.09 -22.31
C ARG A 48 21.21 -15.73 -22.66
N PRO A 49 20.63 -15.41 -23.83
CA PRO A 49 19.40 -16.06 -24.29
C PRO A 49 19.70 -17.53 -24.63
N ILE A 50 18.85 -18.44 -24.18
CA ILE A 50 18.93 -19.87 -24.47
C ILE A 50 17.89 -20.27 -25.52
N SER A 51 16.67 -19.76 -25.39
CA SER A 51 15.57 -20.05 -26.31
C SER A 51 14.82 -18.77 -26.65
N LYS A 52 14.39 -18.69 -27.91
CA LYS A 52 13.59 -17.59 -28.44
C LYS A 52 12.38 -18.19 -29.15
N SER A 53 11.20 -18.03 -28.57
CA SER A 53 9.92 -18.28 -29.22
C SER A 53 9.38 -16.96 -29.81
N GLU A 54 8.30 -17.02 -30.59
CA GLU A 54 7.69 -15.83 -31.21
C GLU A 54 7.34 -14.74 -30.17
N ASN A 55 6.92 -15.15 -28.96
CA ASN A 55 6.49 -14.25 -27.89
C ASN A 55 7.37 -14.24 -26.63
N THR A 56 8.44 -15.04 -26.55
CA THR A 56 9.22 -15.17 -25.30
C THR A 56 10.71 -15.42 -25.54
N ILE A 57 11.56 -14.76 -24.72
CA ILE A 57 13.01 -14.98 -24.72
C ILE A 57 13.43 -15.47 -23.34
N THR A 58 13.97 -16.69 -23.27
CA THR A 58 14.45 -17.26 -22.00
C THR A 58 15.93 -16.95 -21.83
N HIS A 59 16.29 -16.24 -20.77
CA HIS A 59 17.69 -15.93 -20.42
C HIS A 59 18.20 -16.87 -19.31
N ARG A 60 19.46 -17.30 -19.39
CA ARG A 60 20.17 -18.02 -18.31
C ARG A 60 21.41 -17.25 -17.88
N SER A 61 21.67 -17.26 -16.58
CA SER A 61 22.90 -16.73 -16.00
C SER A 61 24.14 -17.34 -16.64
N VAL A 62 25.16 -16.53 -16.91
CA VAL A 62 26.47 -17.01 -17.40
C VAL A 62 27.33 -17.54 -16.25
N ASP A 63 27.07 -17.06 -15.03
CA ASP A 63 27.81 -17.47 -13.85
C ASP A 63 27.42 -18.89 -13.42
N SER A 64 28.42 -19.70 -13.06
CA SER A 64 28.20 -21.02 -12.47
C SER A 64 27.42 -20.91 -11.16
N PRO A 65 26.58 -21.90 -10.83
CA PRO A 65 25.89 -21.96 -9.55
C PRO A 65 26.84 -21.75 -8.36
N GLY A 66 26.48 -20.82 -7.48
CA GLY A 66 27.20 -20.66 -6.22
C GLY A 66 26.98 -21.85 -5.28
N PRO A 67 27.80 -22.02 -4.22
CA PRO A 67 27.70 -23.14 -3.29
C PRO A 67 26.30 -23.32 -2.68
N MET A 68 25.61 -22.22 -2.38
CA MET A 68 24.23 -22.25 -1.88
C MET A 68 23.23 -22.79 -2.91
N HIS A 69 23.39 -22.43 -4.19
CA HIS A 69 22.51 -22.93 -5.24
C HIS A 69 22.70 -24.44 -5.42
N VAL A 70 23.96 -24.89 -5.45
CA VAL A 70 24.30 -26.32 -5.52
C VAL A 70 23.75 -27.09 -4.33
N ALA A 71 23.81 -26.51 -3.12
CA ALA A 71 23.26 -27.12 -1.91
C ALA A 71 21.73 -27.25 -1.99
N LEU A 72 21.02 -26.21 -2.43
CA LEU A 72 19.56 -26.25 -2.62
C LEU A 72 19.14 -27.26 -3.69
N GLU A 73 19.87 -27.32 -4.81
CA GLU A 73 19.59 -28.25 -5.91
C GLU A 73 19.83 -29.71 -5.48
N ARG A 74 20.90 -29.98 -4.73
CA ARG A 74 21.20 -31.29 -4.14
C ARG A 74 20.07 -31.76 -3.22
N GLU A 75 19.54 -30.85 -2.41
CA GLU A 75 18.46 -31.13 -1.45
C GLU A 75 17.07 -31.05 -2.10
N LYS A 76 17.00 -30.86 -3.43
CA LYS A 76 15.77 -30.74 -4.22
C LYS A 76 14.81 -29.68 -3.70
N VAL A 77 15.35 -28.59 -3.14
CA VAL A 77 14.57 -27.47 -2.60
C VAL A 77 14.15 -26.55 -3.75
N GLN A 78 12.88 -26.63 -4.15
CA GLN A 78 12.34 -25.88 -5.30
C GLN A 78 11.32 -24.80 -4.94
N THR A 79 10.84 -24.77 -3.69
CA THR A 79 9.82 -23.82 -3.22
C THR A 79 10.37 -22.90 -2.13
N LEU A 80 9.81 -21.70 -1.99
CA LEU A 80 10.18 -20.78 -0.90
C LEU A 80 9.94 -21.39 0.49
N GLU A 81 8.87 -22.18 0.64
CA GLU A 81 8.62 -22.97 1.85
C GLU A 81 9.75 -23.97 2.10
N GLY A 82 10.15 -24.73 1.07
CA GLY A 82 11.27 -25.67 1.17
C GLY A 82 12.56 -24.98 1.57
N VAL A 83 12.80 -23.76 1.08
CA VAL A 83 13.95 -22.95 1.51
C VAL A 83 13.85 -22.61 3.00
N LEU A 84 12.68 -22.17 3.49
CA LEU A 84 12.49 -21.86 4.91
C LEU A 84 12.73 -23.09 5.80
N LEU A 85 12.17 -24.25 5.42
CA LEU A 85 12.32 -25.51 6.15
C LEU A 85 13.79 -25.97 6.16
N TRP A 86 14.47 -25.91 5.02
CA TRP A 86 15.87 -26.28 4.89
C TRP A 86 16.79 -25.35 5.71
N VAL A 87 16.58 -24.04 5.63
CA VAL A 87 17.34 -23.06 6.42
C VAL A 87 17.05 -23.24 7.92
N SER A 88 15.80 -23.47 8.32
CA SER A 88 15.44 -23.76 9.72
C SER A 88 16.15 -25.00 10.24
N LYS A 89 16.28 -26.06 9.41
CA LYS A 89 17.01 -27.28 9.76
C LYS A 89 18.51 -27.04 10.00
N ILE A 90 19.16 -26.18 9.21
CA ILE A 90 20.61 -25.93 9.30
C ILE A 90 20.94 -24.82 10.30
N HIS A 91 20.05 -23.85 10.46
CA HIS A 91 20.30 -22.60 11.18
C HIS A 91 19.21 -22.28 12.21
N GLY A 92 18.55 -23.30 12.75
CA GLY A 92 17.39 -23.17 13.65
C GLY A 92 17.58 -22.16 14.78
N ASP A 93 18.74 -22.16 15.43
CA ASP A 93 19.04 -21.29 16.58
C ASP A 93 19.52 -19.88 16.19
N LYS A 94 19.77 -19.62 14.91
CA LYS A 94 20.23 -18.30 14.46
C LYS A 94 19.08 -17.31 14.43
N LYS A 95 19.39 -16.04 14.68
CA LYS A 95 18.46 -14.91 14.60
C LYS A 95 17.93 -14.77 13.17
N CYS A 96 16.61 -14.79 13.01
CA CYS A 96 15.92 -14.71 11.72
C CYS A 96 15.14 -13.39 11.59
N LEU A 97 14.22 -13.11 12.52
CA LEU A 97 13.32 -11.96 12.45
C LEU A 97 13.43 -11.11 13.71
N GLY A 98 13.84 -9.85 13.55
CA GLY A 98 13.94 -8.88 14.66
C GLY A 98 12.76 -7.92 14.64
N THR A 99 12.04 -7.80 15.76
CA THR A 99 11.00 -6.79 15.95
C THR A 99 11.39 -5.82 17.05
N ARG A 100 10.88 -4.58 16.96
CA ARG A 100 11.06 -3.56 17.99
C ARG A 100 9.70 -3.03 18.41
N GLN A 101 9.52 -2.82 19.71
CA GLN A 101 8.34 -2.16 20.22
C GLN A 101 8.48 -0.65 20.01
N ILE A 102 7.41 0.00 19.54
CA ILE A 102 7.32 1.46 19.52
C ILE A 102 6.97 1.89 20.94
N LEU A 103 7.87 2.63 21.59
CA LEU A 103 7.72 3.14 22.95
C LEU A 103 7.05 4.52 22.98
N ALA A 104 7.36 5.38 22.01
CA ALA A 104 6.71 6.67 21.85
C ALA A 104 6.68 7.11 20.38
N GLU A 105 5.73 7.97 20.04
CA GLU A 105 5.64 8.69 18.77
C GLU A 105 5.88 10.17 19.06
N GLU A 106 6.79 10.80 18.34
CA GLU A 106 7.08 12.22 18.42
C GLU A 106 6.87 12.84 17.04
N ASP A 107 6.15 13.97 17.00
CA ASP A 107 5.91 14.72 15.78
C ASP A 107 7.00 15.80 15.65
N GLU A 108 7.90 15.62 14.68
CA GLU A 108 8.96 16.58 14.36
C GLU A 108 8.45 17.48 13.22
N VAL A 109 8.26 18.77 13.51
CA VAL A 109 7.81 19.75 12.51
C VAL A 109 9.03 20.31 11.78
N GLU A 110 9.13 20.05 10.49
CA GLU A 110 10.15 20.64 9.63
C GLU A 110 9.90 22.15 9.42
N PRO A 111 10.92 22.95 9.07
CA PRO A 111 10.77 24.38 8.79
C PRO A 111 9.77 24.71 7.67
N ASN A 112 9.46 23.73 6.80
CA ASN A 112 8.46 23.83 5.74
C ASN A 112 7.02 23.53 6.22
N GLY A 113 6.81 23.28 7.52
CA GLY A 113 5.53 22.92 8.12
C GLY A 113 5.12 21.45 7.98
N ARG A 114 5.94 20.59 7.36
CA ARG A 114 5.68 19.14 7.30
C ARG A 114 5.91 18.50 8.67
N ILE A 115 4.96 17.66 9.07
CA ILE A 115 5.05 16.88 10.30
C ILE A 115 5.61 15.50 9.98
N PHE A 116 6.77 15.17 10.53
CA PHE A 116 7.36 13.84 10.43
C PHE A 116 7.16 13.08 11.74
N LYS A 117 6.53 11.90 11.67
CA LYS A 117 6.38 11.01 12.82
C LYS A 117 7.66 10.23 13.07
N LYS A 118 8.33 10.54 14.18
CA LYS A 118 9.48 9.81 14.68
C LYS A 118 9.05 8.81 15.75
N TYR A 119 9.46 7.56 15.57
CA TYR A 119 9.16 6.51 16.53
C TYR A 119 10.36 6.27 17.45
N LYS A 120 10.21 6.48 18.75
CA LYS A 120 11.15 5.99 19.76
C LYS A 120 10.96 4.48 19.89
N MET A 121 11.86 3.71 19.29
CA MET A 121 11.78 2.25 19.28
C MET A 121 12.64 1.66 20.41
N GLY A 122 12.11 0.64 21.11
CA GLY A 122 12.82 -0.11 22.14
C GLY A 122 13.88 -1.07 21.58
N GLU A 123 14.33 -2.02 22.39
CA GLU A 123 15.33 -3.01 21.98
C GLU A 123 14.77 -4.03 20.96
N TYR A 124 15.69 -4.64 20.20
CA TYR A 124 15.35 -5.72 19.27
C TYR A 124 15.00 -7.01 20.02
N LYS A 125 13.79 -7.50 19.81
CA LYS A 125 13.38 -8.86 20.16
C LYS A 125 13.56 -9.73 18.93
N TRP A 126 14.52 -10.65 18.99
CA TRP A 126 14.82 -11.56 17.89
C TRP A 126 14.04 -12.86 18.04
N LYS A 127 13.54 -13.34 16.91
CA LYS A 127 13.05 -14.71 16.76
C LYS A 127 14.06 -15.54 15.99
N THR A 128 14.27 -16.78 16.41
CA THR A 128 15.16 -17.70 15.70
C THR A 128 14.48 -18.26 14.44
N TYR A 129 15.24 -18.90 13.55
CA TYR A 129 14.66 -19.56 12.37
C TYR A 129 13.63 -20.63 12.77
N ALA A 130 13.92 -21.41 13.81
CA ALA A 130 12.99 -22.43 14.32
C ALA A 130 11.68 -21.82 14.86
N GLU A 131 11.77 -20.68 15.55
CA GLU A 131 10.58 -19.98 16.04
C GLU A 131 9.74 -19.37 14.91
N VAL A 132 10.39 -18.81 13.90
CA VAL A 132 9.71 -18.24 12.72
C VAL A 132 9.02 -19.33 11.91
N GLU A 133 9.69 -20.47 11.70
CA GLU A 133 9.11 -21.63 11.02
C GLU A 133 7.90 -22.17 11.79
N ARG A 134 8.00 -22.35 13.11
CA ARG A 134 6.86 -22.74 13.95
C ARG A 134 5.69 -21.75 13.86
N LEU A 135 5.98 -20.45 13.85
CA LEU A 135 4.97 -19.39 13.74
C LEU A 135 4.25 -19.47 12.38
N ALA A 136 5.01 -19.59 11.29
CA ALA A 136 4.46 -19.77 9.95
C ALA A 136 3.59 -21.03 9.87
N ALA A 137 4.07 -22.16 10.39
CA ALA A 137 3.33 -23.41 10.41
C ALA A 137 2.03 -23.31 11.23
N SER A 138 2.05 -22.65 12.40
CA SER A 138 0.84 -22.42 13.21
C SER A 138 -0.16 -21.50 12.51
N PHE A 139 0.30 -20.45 11.85
CA PHE A 139 -0.55 -19.57 11.07
C PHE A 139 -1.21 -20.32 9.91
N SER A 140 -0.43 -21.10 9.14
CA SER A 140 -0.94 -21.93 8.05
C SER A 140 -1.96 -22.97 8.52
N ARG A 141 -1.70 -23.64 9.64
CA ARG A 141 -2.68 -24.57 10.26
C ARG A 141 -3.98 -23.87 10.61
N GLY A 142 -3.92 -22.67 11.19
CA GLY A 142 -5.11 -21.87 11.49
C GLY A 142 -5.90 -21.53 10.23
N LEU A 143 -5.25 -21.19 9.13
CA LEU A 143 -5.94 -20.93 7.86
C LEU A 143 -6.61 -22.19 7.30
N VAL A 144 -5.95 -23.35 7.35
CA VAL A 144 -6.55 -24.63 6.92
C VAL A 144 -7.79 -24.96 7.76
N GLU A 145 -7.73 -24.75 9.08
CA GLU A 145 -8.87 -24.95 9.98
C GLU A 145 -10.06 -24.05 9.62
N THR A 146 -9.82 -22.82 9.15
CA THR A 146 -10.88 -21.92 8.66
C THR A 146 -11.49 -22.34 7.31
N GLY A 147 -11.09 -23.49 6.75
CA GLY A 147 -11.59 -24.02 5.48
C GLY A 147 -10.82 -23.55 4.25
N LEU A 148 -9.56 -23.12 4.43
CA LEU A 148 -8.67 -22.85 3.29
C LEU A 148 -8.29 -24.17 2.60
N THR A 149 -8.56 -24.25 1.31
CA THR A 149 -8.12 -25.34 0.44
C THR A 149 -7.04 -24.87 -0.53
N ALA A 150 -6.27 -25.81 -1.07
CA ALA A 150 -5.26 -25.49 -2.08
C ALA A 150 -5.90 -24.76 -3.28
N ARG A 151 -5.21 -23.71 -3.76
CA ARG A 151 -5.64 -22.85 -4.89
C ARG A 151 -6.87 -21.98 -4.63
N LYS A 152 -7.34 -21.88 -3.38
CA LYS A 152 -8.39 -20.94 -2.99
C LYS A 152 -7.77 -19.63 -2.47
N ASN A 153 -8.28 -18.50 -2.92
CA ASN A 153 -7.80 -17.18 -2.50
C ASN A 153 -8.35 -16.82 -1.11
N ILE A 154 -7.53 -16.14 -0.30
CA ILE A 154 -7.95 -15.52 0.97
C ILE A 154 -7.80 -14.01 0.83
N ILE A 155 -8.82 -13.29 1.27
CA ILE A 155 -8.75 -11.84 1.43
C ILE A 155 -8.40 -11.57 2.89
N ILE A 156 -7.25 -10.92 3.11
CA ILE A 156 -6.82 -10.43 4.42
C ILE A 156 -7.06 -8.93 4.44
N ASP A 157 -7.97 -8.47 5.30
CA ASP A 157 -8.24 -7.05 5.50
C ASP A 157 -7.50 -6.50 6.74
N ARG A 158 -7.36 -5.19 6.83
CA ARG A 158 -6.73 -4.54 7.97
C ARG A 158 -7.66 -4.62 9.16
N LYS A 159 -7.11 -4.88 10.35
CA LYS A 159 -7.87 -4.85 11.61
C LYS A 159 -8.64 -3.54 11.83
N LYS A 160 -8.10 -2.40 11.39
CA LYS A 160 -8.76 -1.09 11.48
C LYS A 160 -9.94 -0.93 10.51
N ASP A 161 -9.96 -1.72 9.45
CA ASP A 161 -10.97 -1.65 8.39
C ASP A 161 -12.11 -2.66 8.62
N LEU A 162 -12.02 -3.46 9.68
CA LEU A 162 -13.03 -4.39 10.14
C LEU A 162 -13.89 -3.74 11.23
N VAL A 163 -15.19 -3.60 10.98
CA VAL A 163 -16.15 -2.98 11.92
C VAL A 163 -17.16 -4.02 12.36
N LYS A 164 -17.47 -4.05 13.66
CA LYS A 164 -18.55 -4.86 14.22
C LYS A 164 -19.83 -4.02 14.28
N LEU A 165 -20.90 -4.46 13.62
CA LEU A 165 -22.22 -3.83 13.67
C LEU A 165 -22.97 -4.19 14.96
N GLN A 166 -24.08 -3.50 15.23
CA GLN A 166 -24.90 -3.69 16.43
C GLN A 166 -25.36 -5.15 16.61
N LEU A 167 -25.67 -5.84 15.51
CA LEU A 167 -26.12 -7.24 15.50
C LEU A 167 -25.00 -8.25 15.76
N GLY A 168 -23.75 -7.78 15.90
CA GLY A 168 -22.60 -8.62 16.20
C GLY A 168 -21.83 -9.13 14.98
N GLU A 169 -22.35 -8.86 13.78
CA GLU A 169 -21.70 -9.19 12.51
C GLU A 169 -20.49 -8.29 12.25
N TYR A 170 -19.45 -8.86 11.63
CA TYR A 170 -18.26 -8.11 11.24
C TYR A 170 -18.30 -7.80 9.76
N VAL A 171 -18.14 -6.52 9.43
CA VAL A 171 -18.06 -6.02 8.05
C VAL A 171 -16.62 -5.63 7.75
N SER A 172 -16.07 -6.20 6.67
CA SER A 172 -14.82 -5.78 6.07
C SER A 172 -15.10 -4.64 5.10
N LEU A 173 -14.87 -3.41 5.54
CA LEU A 173 -15.16 -2.22 4.73
C LEU A 173 -14.30 -2.22 3.45
N GLY A 174 -13.06 -2.68 3.53
CA GLY A 174 -12.16 -2.73 2.35
C GLY A 174 -12.66 -3.71 1.29
N LYS A 175 -13.23 -4.85 1.69
CA LYS A 175 -13.88 -5.80 0.78
C LYS A 175 -15.08 -5.16 0.09
N VAL A 176 -15.99 -4.56 0.86
CA VAL A 176 -17.21 -3.94 0.30
C VAL A 176 -16.86 -2.80 -0.67
N GLU A 177 -15.91 -1.93 -0.31
CA GLU A 177 -15.43 -0.86 -1.18
C GLU A 177 -14.84 -1.39 -2.49
N ALA A 178 -14.02 -2.45 -2.44
CA ALA A 178 -13.41 -3.04 -3.63
C ALA A 178 -14.45 -3.64 -4.58
N GLU A 179 -15.44 -4.34 -4.04
CA GLU A 179 -16.53 -4.93 -4.83
C GLU A 179 -17.45 -3.86 -5.42
N LEU A 180 -17.88 -2.87 -4.63
CA LEU A 180 -18.76 -1.80 -5.11
C LEU A 180 -18.07 -0.87 -6.12
N LYS A 181 -16.75 -0.72 -6.05
CA LYS A 181 -15.97 0.05 -7.03
C LYS A 181 -15.96 -0.58 -8.42
N THR A 182 -16.39 -1.82 -8.58
CA THR A 182 -16.60 -2.43 -9.90
C THR A 182 -17.83 -1.87 -10.63
N CYS A 183 -18.72 -1.17 -9.92
CA CYS A 183 -19.92 -0.55 -10.49
C CYS A 183 -19.53 0.64 -11.38
N PRO A 184 -20.02 0.73 -12.63
CA PRO A 184 -19.67 1.83 -13.55
C PRO A 184 -20.00 3.22 -13.02
N VAL A 185 -21.08 3.37 -12.25
CA VAL A 185 -21.50 4.66 -11.67
C VAL A 185 -20.49 5.19 -10.64
N VAL A 186 -19.67 4.33 -10.04
CA VAL A 186 -18.77 4.68 -8.94
C VAL A 186 -17.36 4.98 -9.45
N GLU A 187 -16.89 6.20 -9.24
CA GLU A 187 -15.47 6.53 -9.43
C GLU A 187 -14.67 6.23 -8.16
N ASN A 188 -15.20 6.67 -7.01
CA ASN A 188 -14.63 6.38 -5.71
C ASN A 188 -15.73 6.18 -4.66
N ILE A 189 -15.45 5.37 -3.65
CA ILE A 189 -16.43 5.03 -2.61
C ILE A 189 -15.75 4.88 -1.26
N CYS A 190 -16.38 5.39 -0.21
CA CYS A 190 -16.00 5.15 1.17
C CYS A 190 -17.19 4.56 1.91
N VAL A 191 -17.04 3.34 2.41
CA VAL A 191 -18.08 2.67 3.20
C VAL A 191 -17.79 2.95 4.66
N TYR A 192 -18.83 3.31 5.40
CA TYR A 192 -18.76 3.58 6.83
C TYR A 192 -19.73 2.69 7.58
N GLY A 193 -19.27 2.17 8.72
CA GLY A 193 -20.07 1.39 9.66
C GLY A 193 -19.96 1.98 11.05
N ASP A 194 -21.10 2.28 11.66
CA ASP A 194 -21.19 2.61 13.09
C ASP A 194 -21.47 1.34 13.90
N PRO A 195 -20.71 1.05 14.97
CA PRO A 195 -21.00 -0.07 15.87
C PRO A 195 -22.38 -0.05 16.52
N ASN A 196 -23.02 1.11 16.61
CA ASN A 196 -24.36 1.28 17.19
C ASN A 196 -25.49 1.06 16.18
N LYS A 197 -25.17 0.79 14.91
CA LYS A 197 -26.14 0.66 13.83
C LYS A 197 -26.09 -0.75 13.23
N ALA A 198 -27.23 -1.18 12.67
CA ALA A 198 -27.39 -2.51 12.08
C ALA A 198 -26.97 -2.59 10.61
N TYR A 199 -26.65 -1.47 9.97
CA TYR A 199 -26.32 -1.38 8.54
C TYR A 199 -25.16 -0.42 8.29
N THR A 200 -24.49 -0.58 7.15
CA THR A 200 -23.44 0.33 6.68
C THR A 200 -24.02 1.41 5.78
N ILE A 201 -23.32 2.52 5.65
CA ILE A 201 -23.65 3.62 4.72
C ILE A 201 -22.48 3.83 3.77
N ALA A 202 -22.73 4.45 2.61
CA ALA A 202 -21.68 4.72 1.64
C ALA A 202 -21.67 6.17 1.16
N LEU A 203 -20.48 6.76 1.17
CA LEU A 203 -20.18 8.02 0.50
C LEU A 203 -19.65 7.67 -0.89
N VAL A 204 -20.33 8.13 -1.92
CA VAL A 204 -20.02 7.77 -3.31
C VAL A 204 -19.65 9.02 -4.09
N VAL A 205 -18.50 8.99 -4.76
CA VAL A 205 -18.13 9.96 -5.81
C VAL A 205 -18.55 9.34 -7.13
N PRO A 206 -19.64 9.81 -7.75
CA PRO A 206 -20.16 9.23 -8.97
C PRO A 206 -19.40 9.72 -10.20
N ASN A 207 -19.36 8.90 -11.25
CA ASN A 207 -18.89 9.33 -12.56
C ASN A 207 -19.92 10.29 -13.18
N HIS A 208 -19.49 11.48 -13.58
CA HIS A 208 -20.37 12.55 -14.07
C HIS A 208 -21.25 12.08 -15.25
N TYR A 209 -20.65 11.40 -16.24
CA TYR A 209 -21.35 10.98 -17.45
C TYR A 209 -22.47 9.98 -17.18
N ILE A 210 -22.20 8.98 -16.34
CA ILE A 210 -23.16 7.92 -16.03
C ILE A 210 -24.25 8.44 -15.10
N LEU A 211 -23.91 9.35 -14.18
CA LEU A 211 -24.90 9.98 -13.30
C LEU A 211 -25.92 10.80 -14.09
N GLU A 212 -25.49 11.54 -15.11
CA GLU A 212 -26.40 12.29 -16.00
C GLU A 212 -27.36 11.35 -16.75
N GLU A 213 -26.88 10.18 -17.18
CA GLU A 213 -27.70 9.18 -17.86
C GLU A 213 -28.76 8.58 -16.89
N ILE A 214 -28.38 8.28 -15.65
CA ILE A 214 -29.29 7.81 -14.60
C ILE A 214 -30.32 8.90 -14.24
N ALA A 215 -29.89 10.16 -14.18
CA ALA A 215 -30.76 11.29 -13.92
C ALA A 215 -31.78 11.50 -15.06
N ALA A 216 -31.35 11.37 -16.31
CA ALA A 216 -32.21 11.44 -17.48
C ALA A 216 -33.28 10.32 -17.47
N ASN A 217 -32.88 9.09 -17.13
CA ASN A 217 -33.81 7.96 -16.96
C ASN A 217 -34.80 8.18 -15.81
N SER A 218 -34.41 8.96 -14.80
CA SER A 218 -35.26 9.35 -13.67
C SER A 218 -36.12 10.60 -13.95
N GLY A 219 -36.10 11.14 -15.17
CA GLY A 219 -36.88 12.31 -15.58
C GLY A 219 -36.33 13.65 -15.08
N ILE A 220 -35.07 13.71 -14.63
CA ILE A 220 -34.42 14.92 -14.13
C ILE A 220 -33.36 15.35 -15.16
N THR A 221 -33.71 16.31 -16.02
CA THR A 221 -32.81 16.84 -17.05
C THR A 221 -32.47 18.31 -16.78
N GLY A 222 -31.23 18.71 -17.07
CA GLY A 222 -30.81 20.13 -17.08
C GLY A 222 -30.44 20.76 -15.73
N LYS A 223 -30.18 19.97 -14.68
CA LYS A 223 -29.70 20.47 -13.39
C LYS A 223 -28.17 20.45 -13.30
N SER A 224 -27.61 21.32 -12.45
CA SER A 224 -26.17 21.31 -12.16
C SER A 224 -25.75 20.00 -11.49
N PHE A 225 -24.49 19.59 -11.64
CA PHE A 225 -23.98 18.33 -11.06
C PHE A 225 -24.16 18.26 -9.53
N GLU A 226 -24.01 19.39 -8.84
CA GLU A 226 -24.25 19.48 -7.40
C GLU A 226 -25.73 19.27 -7.04
N GLU A 227 -26.65 19.80 -7.84
CA GLU A 227 -28.09 19.57 -7.66
C GLU A 227 -28.48 18.11 -7.92
N LEU A 228 -27.84 17.45 -8.89
CA LEU A 228 -28.04 16.03 -9.14
C LEU A 228 -27.59 15.19 -7.95
N CYS A 229 -26.42 15.50 -7.37
CA CYS A 229 -25.89 14.81 -6.19
C CYS A 229 -26.73 15.04 -4.92
N ASN A 230 -27.48 16.14 -4.84
CA ASN A 230 -28.34 16.46 -3.69
C ASN A 230 -29.80 16.00 -3.86
N ASN A 231 -30.16 15.44 -5.02
CA ASN A 231 -31.52 15.01 -5.29
C ASN A 231 -31.76 13.59 -4.76
N SER A 232 -32.71 13.45 -3.84
CA SER A 232 -33.06 12.16 -3.23
C SER A 232 -33.57 11.11 -4.22
N LEU A 233 -34.12 11.50 -5.37
CA LEU A 233 -34.51 10.54 -6.41
C LEU A 233 -33.29 9.89 -7.07
N VAL A 234 -32.25 10.69 -7.35
CA VAL A 234 -30.99 10.22 -7.94
C VAL A 234 -30.23 9.38 -6.92
N GLU A 235 -30.17 9.82 -5.65
CA GLU A 235 -29.58 9.02 -4.57
C GLU A 235 -30.24 7.64 -4.44
N LYS A 236 -31.57 7.56 -4.56
CA LYS A 236 -32.30 6.28 -4.55
C LYS A 236 -32.02 5.42 -5.78
N ALA A 237 -31.91 6.02 -6.97
CA ALA A 237 -31.57 5.29 -8.19
C ALA A 237 -30.17 4.68 -8.10
N VAL A 238 -29.18 5.46 -7.67
CA VAL A 238 -27.80 4.97 -7.46
C VAL A 238 -27.74 3.90 -6.36
N LEU A 239 -28.52 4.06 -5.28
CA LEU A 239 -28.62 3.02 -4.25
C LEU A 239 -29.11 1.69 -4.83
N GLN A 240 -30.12 1.72 -5.71
CA GLN A 240 -30.65 0.52 -6.34
C GLN A 240 -29.58 -0.17 -7.21
N GLU A 241 -28.85 0.58 -8.03
CA GLU A 241 -27.75 0.03 -8.83
C GLU A 241 -26.64 -0.59 -7.98
N LEU A 242 -26.28 0.07 -6.87
CA LEU A 242 -25.29 -0.44 -5.92
C LEU A 242 -25.76 -1.73 -5.24
N VAL A 243 -27.04 -1.81 -4.86
CA VAL A 243 -27.63 -3.02 -4.28
C VAL A 243 -27.62 -4.17 -5.30
N GLU A 244 -27.92 -3.90 -6.56
CA GLU A 244 -27.84 -4.90 -7.63
C GLU A 244 -26.41 -5.39 -7.86
N GLN A 245 -25.45 -4.47 -7.90
CA GLN A 245 -24.04 -4.83 -8.04
C GLN A 245 -23.54 -5.63 -6.82
N ALA A 246 -23.93 -5.23 -5.61
CA ALA A 246 -23.58 -5.95 -4.39
C ALA A 246 -24.09 -7.39 -4.39
N LYS A 247 -25.32 -7.61 -4.90
CA LYS A 247 -25.89 -8.96 -5.07
C LYS A 247 -25.11 -9.78 -6.10
N LYS A 248 -24.70 -9.17 -7.22
CA LYS A 248 -23.85 -9.83 -8.24
C LYS A 248 -22.50 -10.27 -7.66
N CYS A 249 -21.90 -9.42 -6.81
CA CYS A 249 -20.65 -9.71 -6.09
C CYS A 249 -20.83 -10.64 -4.87
N GLN A 250 -22.03 -11.19 -4.63
CA GLN A 250 -22.32 -12.10 -3.52
C GLN A 250 -22.03 -11.51 -2.12
N LEU A 251 -22.16 -10.18 -1.97
CA LEU A 251 -22.10 -9.54 -0.67
C LEU A 251 -23.28 -9.95 0.21
N GLN A 252 -23.02 -10.11 1.51
CA GLN A 252 -24.07 -10.45 2.47
C GLN A 252 -24.98 -9.24 2.72
N ARG A 253 -26.23 -9.47 3.13
CA ARG A 253 -27.22 -8.40 3.32
C ARG A 253 -26.74 -7.28 4.26
N PHE A 254 -26.00 -7.61 5.31
CA PHE A 254 -25.44 -6.65 6.27
C PHE A 254 -24.21 -5.90 5.75
N GLU A 255 -23.56 -6.40 4.69
CA GLU A 255 -22.44 -5.74 4.00
C GLU A 255 -22.93 -4.68 3.00
N ILE A 256 -24.19 -4.77 2.54
CA ILE A 256 -24.77 -3.85 1.56
C ILE A 256 -25.11 -2.51 2.25
N PRO A 257 -24.66 -1.37 1.72
CA PRO A 257 -25.02 -0.07 2.26
C PRO A 257 -26.54 0.16 2.25
N GLY A 258 -27.11 0.57 3.38
CA GLY A 258 -28.54 0.88 3.52
C GLY A 258 -28.92 2.29 3.04
N ALA A 259 -27.96 3.22 3.07
CA ALA A 259 -28.11 4.58 2.58
C ALA A 259 -26.82 5.02 1.89
N VAL A 260 -26.97 5.91 0.91
CA VAL A 260 -25.87 6.47 0.13
C VAL A 260 -25.97 7.99 0.10
N LYS A 261 -24.82 8.65 0.09
CA LYS A 261 -24.72 10.08 -0.21
C LYS A 261 -23.78 10.28 -1.39
N LEU A 262 -24.29 10.99 -2.40
CA LEU A 262 -23.49 11.37 -3.57
C LEU A 262 -22.67 12.61 -3.24
N CYS A 263 -21.37 12.53 -3.48
CA CYS A 263 -20.40 13.60 -3.28
C CYS A 263 -20.16 14.29 -4.63
N SER A 264 -20.44 15.58 -4.72
CA SER A 264 -20.15 16.38 -5.91
C SER A 264 -18.66 16.73 -6.03
N GLU A 265 -17.91 16.73 -4.93
CA GLU A 265 -16.48 17.00 -4.92
C GLU A 265 -15.68 15.73 -5.25
N GLN A 266 -14.83 15.80 -6.26
CA GLN A 266 -13.88 14.72 -6.56
C GLN A 266 -12.78 14.66 -5.49
N TRP A 267 -12.51 13.48 -4.94
CA TRP A 267 -11.52 13.31 -3.88
C TRP A 267 -10.09 13.33 -4.41
N SER A 268 -9.40 14.47 -4.25
CA SER A 268 -8.00 14.65 -4.64
C SER A 268 -7.03 14.54 -3.45
N PRO A 269 -5.74 14.25 -3.71
CA PRO A 269 -4.71 14.26 -2.67
C PRO A 269 -4.53 15.63 -2.01
N ASP A 270 -4.80 16.72 -2.74
CA ASP A 270 -4.65 18.10 -2.28
C ASP A 270 -5.66 18.46 -1.17
N MET A 271 -6.86 17.89 -1.24
CA MET A 271 -7.87 18.02 -0.18
C MET A 271 -7.55 17.16 1.05
N GLY A 272 -6.53 16.29 0.97
CA GLY A 272 -6.17 15.40 2.07
C GLY A 272 -7.14 14.25 2.31
N LEU A 273 -8.10 14.01 1.41
CA LEU A 273 -9.09 12.92 1.48
C LEU A 273 -8.52 11.59 0.98
N VAL A 274 -7.54 11.65 0.08
CA VAL A 274 -6.78 10.50 -0.40
C VAL A 274 -5.27 10.70 -0.21
N THR A 275 -4.53 9.60 -0.24
CA THR A 275 -3.06 9.62 -0.32
C THR A 275 -2.59 9.96 -1.74
N ALA A 276 -1.30 10.27 -1.91
CA ALA A 276 -0.71 10.46 -3.25
C ALA A 276 -0.86 9.24 -4.18
N ALA A 277 -1.07 8.04 -3.60
CA ALA A 277 -1.38 6.82 -4.34
C ALA A 277 -2.89 6.56 -4.47
N PHE A 278 -3.73 7.58 -4.30
CA PHE A 278 -5.20 7.54 -4.33
C PHE A 278 -5.86 6.54 -3.36
N LYS A 279 -5.14 6.05 -2.34
CA LYS A 279 -5.73 5.28 -1.24
C LYS A 279 -6.51 6.20 -0.31
N LEU A 280 -7.72 5.79 0.09
CA LEU A 280 -8.61 6.56 0.97
C LEU A 280 -8.01 6.80 2.35
N LYS A 281 -8.13 8.05 2.82
CA LYS A 281 -7.86 8.42 4.22
C LYS A 281 -9.20 8.51 4.96
N ARG A 282 -9.69 7.36 5.42
CA ARG A 282 -11.03 7.23 6.01
C ARG A 282 -11.35 8.23 7.11
N LYS A 283 -10.40 8.48 8.01
CA LYS A 283 -10.58 9.46 9.10
C LYS A 283 -10.86 10.87 8.54
N SER A 284 -10.06 11.32 7.57
CA SER A 284 -10.26 12.62 6.92
C SER A 284 -11.59 12.72 6.18
N VAL A 285 -12.00 11.64 5.49
CA VAL A 285 -13.29 11.57 4.79
C VAL A 285 -14.45 11.62 5.79
N GLN A 286 -14.36 10.84 6.88
CA GLN A 286 -15.35 10.86 7.95
C GLN A 286 -15.47 12.25 8.57
N ASP A 287 -14.36 12.90 8.90
CA ASP A 287 -14.36 14.23 9.52
C ASP A 287 -15.00 15.28 8.58
N ARG A 288 -14.76 15.20 7.26
CA ARG A 288 -15.34 16.10 6.25
C ARG A 288 -16.85 15.91 6.07
N TYR A 289 -17.32 14.66 6.03
CA TYR A 289 -18.72 14.31 5.74
C TYR A 289 -19.53 13.90 6.98
N GLN A 290 -19.05 14.23 8.18
CA GLN A 290 -19.68 13.81 9.44
C GLN A 290 -21.16 14.24 9.54
N HIS A 291 -21.50 15.43 9.01
CA HIS A 291 -22.87 15.92 8.97
C HIS A 291 -23.79 15.01 8.14
N GLU A 292 -23.36 14.65 6.92
CA GLU A 292 -24.13 13.78 6.03
C GLU A 292 -24.21 12.34 6.57
N ILE A 293 -23.14 11.85 7.21
CA ILE A 293 -23.13 10.56 7.91
C ILE A 293 -24.22 10.53 9.00
N ASN A 294 -24.26 11.57 9.83
CA ASN A 294 -25.27 11.66 10.90
C ASN A 294 -26.69 11.72 10.31
N ARG A 295 -26.89 12.46 9.22
CA ARG A 295 -28.17 12.55 8.52
C ARG A 295 -28.63 11.20 7.97
N MET A 296 -27.74 10.42 7.35
CA MET A 296 -28.07 9.09 6.82
C MET A 296 -28.48 8.13 7.93
N TYR A 297 -27.85 8.18 9.10
CA TYR A 297 -28.18 7.31 10.23
C TYR A 297 -29.36 7.79 11.10
N ALA A 298 -29.80 9.03 10.92
CA ALA A 298 -30.97 9.60 11.57
C ALA A 298 -32.27 9.30 10.80
N SER A 299 -32.16 8.77 9.58
CA SER A 299 -33.27 8.32 8.74
C SER A 299 -33.67 6.89 9.08
#